data_AF-K2SFF3-F1
#
_entry.id   AF-K2SFF3-F1
#
_cell.length_a   1.000
_cell.length_b   1.000
_cell.length_c   1.000
_cell.angle_alpha   90.00
_cell.angle_beta   90.00
_cell.angle_gamma   90.00
#
_symmetry.space_group_name_H-M   'P 1'
#
loop_
_entity.id
_entity.type
_entity.pdbx_description
1 polymer ?
#
loop_
_entity_poly.entity_id
_entity_poly.type
_entity_poly.pdbx_seq_one_letter_code
_entity_poly.pdbx_strand_id
1 'polypeptide(L)'
;MQLVRDIGLRFLWIDALCIIQDDEDEKKRLIHGMDRVYEGATLTVFAAAGLDAAEGLPGIRAPDERIHEASTSVRYAHNSLELALACPTLVEQVRKSRWDTRAWTYQEQRLSKRCLYFTMHEVFFVCKVSQRREGYELERLKLDGIVRHGPPI
;
A
#
# COMPACT_ATOMS: atom_id res chain seq x y z
N MET A 1 10.32 1.83 14.14
CA MET A 1 8.86 1.91 14.39
C MET A 1 8.32 3.33 14.19
N GLN A 2 8.63 4.00 13.07
CA GLN A 2 8.17 5.39 12.84
C GLN A 2 6.68 5.43 12.47
N LEU A 3 6.29 4.67 11.44
CA LEU A 3 4.91 4.55 10.97
C LEU A 3 3.89 4.34 12.10
N VAL A 4 4.16 3.39 13.01
CA VAL A 4 3.26 3.03 14.12
C VAL A 4 2.97 4.23 15.02
N ARG A 5 4.00 5.05 15.30
CA ARG A 5 3.84 6.27 16.10
C ARG A 5 3.04 7.34 15.34
N ASP A 6 3.32 7.51 14.06
CA ASP A 6 2.67 8.53 13.22
C ASP A 6 1.16 8.28 13.05
N ILE A 7 0.76 7.01 12.98
CA ILE A 7 -0.65 6.62 12.90
C ILE A 7 -1.31 6.42 14.29
N GLY A 8 -0.61 6.78 15.38
CA GLY A 8 -1.15 6.78 16.74
C GLY A 8 -1.40 5.38 17.34
N LEU A 9 -0.77 4.34 16.80
CA LEU A 9 -0.86 2.99 17.35
C LEU A 9 0.27 2.73 18.36
N ARG A 10 0.00 1.84 19.32
CA ARG A 10 0.95 1.51 20.41
C ARG A 10 1.67 0.18 20.21
N PHE A 11 1.02 -0.74 19.50
CA PHE A 11 1.48 -2.12 19.34
C PHE A 11 1.74 -2.42 17.88
N LEU A 12 2.78 -3.20 17.63
CA LEU A 12 3.13 -3.71 16.32
C LEU A 12 3.40 -5.21 16.44
N TRP A 13 2.75 -5.97 15.56
CA TRP A 13 3.03 -7.40 15.40
C TRP A 13 3.96 -7.60 14.21
N ILE A 14 5.09 -8.28 14.44
CA ILE A 14 6.00 -8.76 13.39
C ILE A 14 6.32 -10.20 13.74
N ASP A 15 6.00 -11.16 12.86
CA ASP A 15 6.18 -12.60 13.13
C ASP A 15 7.60 -12.93 13.62
N ALA A 16 8.61 -12.32 13.01
CA ALA A 16 10.02 -12.51 13.38
C ALA A 16 10.38 -11.99 14.79
N LEU A 17 9.55 -11.14 15.40
CA LEU A 17 9.78 -10.58 16.74
C LEU A 17 8.77 -11.09 17.79
N CYS A 18 7.54 -11.39 17.36
CA CYS A 18 6.45 -11.78 18.25
C CYS A 18 6.33 -13.30 18.43
N ILE A 19 6.91 -14.08 17.52
CA ILE A 19 6.96 -15.54 17.62
C ILE A 19 8.35 -15.94 18.10
N ILE A 20 8.42 -16.69 19.20
CA ILE A 20 9.67 -17.30 19.68
C ILE A 20 10.07 -18.37 18.67
N GLN A 21 11.15 -18.12 17.93
CA GLN A 21 11.55 -18.97 16.81
C GLN A 21 12.18 -20.30 17.25
N ASP A 22 12.73 -20.33 18.47
CA ASP A 22 13.45 -21.47 19.04
C ASP A 22 12.52 -22.47 19.75
N ASP A 23 11.28 -22.08 20.04
CA ASP A 23 10.26 -22.95 20.62
C ASP A 23 9.31 -23.43 19.52
N GLU A 24 9.57 -24.64 19.01
CA GLU A 24 8.78 -25.22 17.91
C GLU A 24 7.32 -25.49 18.27
N ASP A 25 7.01 -25.75 19.55
CA ASP A 25 5.63 -26.02 19.98
C ASP A 25 4.82 -24.73 20.12
N GLU A 26 5.41 -23.67 20.67
CA GLU A 26 4.81 -22.34 20.66
C GLU A 26 4.68 -21.77 19.25
N LYS A 27 5.74 -21.88 18.44
CA LYS A 27 5.74 -21.44 17.05
C LYS A 27 4.62 -22.10 16.25
N LYS A 28 4.46 -23.42 16.33
CA LYS A 28 3.33 -24.11 15.68
C LYS A 28 1.99 -23.58 16.17
N ARG A 29 1.81 -23.44 17.49
CA ARG A 29 0.55 -22.91 18.06
C ARG A 29 0.23 -21.52 17.55
N LEU A 30 1.22 -20.61 17.50
CA LEU A 30 1.04 -19.24 17.01
C LEU A 30 0.79 -19.20 15.50
N ILE A 31 1.51 -20.00 14.71
CA ILE A 31 1.29 -20.13 13.26
C ILE A 31 -0.14 -20.61 12.98
N HIS A 32 -0.64 -21.58 13.74
CA HIS A 32 -2.02 -22.05 13.62
C HIS A 32 -3.07 -21.00 13.99
N GLY A 33 -2.70 -19.95 14.74
CA GLY A 33 -3.58 -18.85 15.15
C GLY A 33 -3.39 -17.54 14.38
N MET A 34 -2.66 -17.55 13.26
CA MET A 34 -2.39 -16.35 12.46
C MET A 34 -3.66 -15.70 11.89
N ASP A 35 -4.71 -16.49 11.69
CA ASP A 35 -6.03 -16.01 11.29
C ASP A 35 -6.58 -14.95 12.26
N ARG A 36 -6.47 -15.22 13.57
CA ARG A 36 -6.90 -14.31 14.64
C ARG A 36 -6.04 -13.06 14.73
N VAL A 37 -4.75 -13.17 14.40
CA VAL A 37 -3.85 -12.02 14.36
C VAL A 37 -4.31 -11.03 13.28
N TYR A 38 -4.53 -11.50 12.05
CA TYR A 38 -4.98 -10.64 10.95
C TYR A 38 -6.42 -10.14 11.14
N GLU A 39 -7.34 -10.98 11.63
CA GLU A 39 -8.71 -10.55 11.88
C GLU A 39 -8.82 -9.55 13.06
N GLY A 40 -7.97 -9.72 14.08
CA GLY A 40 -7.90 -8.87 15.27
C GLY A 40 -7.10 -7.57 15.06
N ALA A 41 -6.27 -7.50 14.02
CA ALA A 41 -5.47 -6.33 13.72
C ALA A 41 -6.35 -5.09 13.46
N THR A 42 -5.98 -3.96 14.07
CA THR A 42 -6.62 -2.67 13.78
C THR A 42 -6.32 -2.23 12.35
N LEU A 43 -5.11 -2.54 11.88
CA LEU A 43 -4.57 -2.20 10.58
C LEU A 43 -3.44 -3.19 10.25
N THR A 44 -3.39 -3.66 9.01
CA THR A 44 -2.30 -4.49 8.50
C THR A 44 -1.49 -3.69 7.47
N VAL A 45 -0.16 -3.79 7.52
CA VAL A 45 0.74 -3.05 6.65
C VAL A 45 1.40 -4.02 5.68
N PHE A 46 1.29 -3.73 4.38
CA PHE A 46 1.91 -4.50 3.31
C PHE A 46 3.02 -3.68 2.64
N ALA A 47 4.24 -4.19 2.72
CA ALA A 47 5.39 -3.65 2.00
C ALA A 47 5.43 -4.26 0.59
N ALA A 48 4.63 -3.72 -0.32
CA ALA A 48 4.54 -4.20 -1.71
C ALA A 48 5.59 -3.57 -2.64
N ALA A 49 6.38 -2.62 -2.15
CA ALA A 49 7.47 -1.98 -2.88
C ALA A 49 8.80 -2.72 -2.75
N GLY A 50 9.15 -3.13 -1.53
CA GLY A 50 10.50 -3.62 -1.24
C GLY A 50 10.77 -5.02 -1.75
N LEU A 51 12.04 -5.29 -2.07
CA LEU A 51 12.51 -6.65 -2.33
C LEU A 51 12.68 -7.43 -1.02
N ASP A 52 13.11 -6.81 0.06
CA ASP A 52 13.27 -7.49 1.34
C ASP A 52 12.96 -6.59 2.54
N ALA A 53 13.13 -7.14 3.74
CA ALA A 53 12.80 -6.45 4.99
C ALA A 53 13.75 -5.28 5.32
N ALA A 54 14.88 -5.14 4.63
CA ALA A 54 15.86 -4.08 4.88
C ALA A 54 15.53 -2.77 4.13
N GLU A 55 14.80 -2.84 3.02
CA GLU A 55 14.49 -1.67 2.17
C GLU A 55 13.52 -0.66 2.79
N GLY A 56 12.85 -1.02 3.90
CA GLY A 56 11.94 -0.11 4.58
C GLY A 56 10.62 0.13 3.84
N LEU A 57 9.92 1.20 4.22
CA LEU A 57 8.62 1.58 3.65
C LEU A 57 8.77 2.92 2.90
N PRO A 58 8.54 2.95 1.58
CA PRO A 58 8.67 4.17 0.80
C PRO A 58 7.81 5.31 1.33
N GLY A 59 8.38 6.51 1.40
CA GLY A 59 7.74 7.74 1.88
C GLY A 59 7.60 7.85 3.41
N ILE A 60 8.15 6.90 4.19
CA ILE A 60 8.23 7.03 5.66
C ILE A 60 9.59 7.58 6.11
N ARG A 61 10.69 7.16 5.47
CA ARG A 61 12.07 7.54 5.87
C ARG A 61 12.72 8.56 4.94
N ALA A 62 12.44 8.51 3.65
CA ALA A 62 12.95 9.46 2.66
C ALA A 62 11.83 9.88 1.69
N PRO A 63 11.68 11.18 1.37
CA PRO A 63 10.68 11.66 0.42
C PRO A 63 10.89 11.16 -1.02
N ASP A 64 12.14 10.87 -1.41
CA ASP A 64 12.56 10.63 -2.81
C ASP A 64 12.63 9.16 -3.23
N GLU A 65 12.17 8.21 -2.40
CA GLU A 65 12.20 6.78 -2.76
C GLU A 65 11.05 6.36 -3.69
N ARG A 66 10.06 7.23 -3.93
CA ARG A 66 8.91 6.92 -4.77
C ARG A 66 9.10 7.43 -6.19
N ILE A 67 8.64 6.64 -7.15
CA ILE A 67 8.62 7.06 -8.55
C ILE A 67 7.44 8.01 -8.75
N HIS A 68 7.72 9.31 -8.73
CA HIS A 68 6.76 10.35 -9.05
C HIS A 68 6.41 10.36 -10.55
N GLU A 69 5.16 10.65 -10.87
CA GLU A 69 4.69 10.72 -12.25
C GLU A 69 5.35 11.86 -13.03
N ALA A 70 5.62 11.61 -14.31
CA ALA A 70 5.94 12.66 -15.26
C ALA A 70 4.65 13.37 -15.68
N SER A 71 4.55 14.66 -15.36
CA SER A 71 3.58 15.56 -15.99
C SER A 71 4.27 16.40 -17.07
N THR A 72 3.51 16.80 -18.09
CA THR A 72 3.98 17.71 -19.13
C THR A 72 2.88 18.68 -19.53
N SER A 73 3.26 19.93 -19.72
CA SER A 73 2.37 20.98 -20.21
C SER A 73 2.48 21.05 -21.74
N VAL A 74 1.39 20.80 -22.45
CA VAL A 74 1.31 20.97 -23.90
C VAL A 74 0.53 22.24 -24.22
N ARG A 75 1.15 23.18 -24.93
CA ARG A 75 0.45 24.36 -25.46
C ARG A 75 -0.28 23.99 -26.75
N TYR A 76 -1.59 24.22 -26.80
CA TYR A 76 -2.41 24.04 -27.99
C TYR A 76 -3.20 25.33 -28.27
N ALA A 77 -2.85 26.01 -29.36
CA ALA A 77 -3.35 27.35 -29.69
C ALA A 77 -3.16 28.34 -28.52
N HIS A 78 -4.25 28.93 -28.01
CA HIS A 78 -4.24 29.86 -26.86
C HIS A 78 -4.47 29.15 -25.51
N ASN A 79 -4.56 27.82 -25.50
CA ASN A 79 -4.83 27.02 -24.30
C ASN A 79 -3.59 26.22 -23.88
N SER A 80 -3.46 25.98 -22.58
CA SER A 80 -2.52 25.02 -21.99
C SER A 80 -3.27 23.76 -21.59
N LEU A 81 -2.78 22.60 -22.04
CA LEU A 81 -3.25 21.29 -21.62
C LEU A 81 -2.20 20.67 -20.69
N GLU A 82 -2.57 20.38 -19.45
CA GLU A 82 -1.73 19.60 -18.54
C GLU A 82 -2.01 18.11 -18.74
N LEU A 83 -0.97 17.37 -19.10
CA LEU A 83 -1.03 15.92 -19.28
C LEU A 83 -0.24 15.26 -18.14
N ALA A 84 -0.87 14.34 -17.44
CA ALA A 84 -0.22 13.49 -16.44
C ALA A 84 -0.41 12.01 -16.80
N LEU A 85 0.63 11.21 -16.62
CA LEU A 85 0.53 9.76 -16.76
C LEU A 85 -0.16 9.18 -15.53
N ALA A 86 -1.34 8.60 -15.67
CA ALA A 86 -2.04 8.00 -14.55
C ALA A 86 -1.17 6.97 -13.80
N CYS A 87 -1.03 7.14 -12.47
CA CYS A 87 -0.34 6.16 -11.63
C CYS A 87 -0.99 4.78 -11.76
N PRO A 88 -0.18 3.70 -11.77
CA PRO A 88 -0.70 2.34 -11.85
C PRO A 88 -1.70 2.04 -10.74
N THR A 89 -2.62 1.12 -11.02
CA THR A 89 -3.60 0.68 -10.02
C THR A 89 -2.95 -0.17 -8.93
N LEU A 90 -3.61 -0.24 -7.75
CA LEU A 90 -3.17 -1.12 -6.66
C LEU A 90 -3.00 -2.57 -7.14
N VAL A 91 -3.94 -3.08 -7.93
CA VAL A 91 -3.93 -4.47 -8.42
C VAL A 91 -2.69 -4.73 -9.28
N GLU A 92 -2.35 -3.81 -10.19
CA GLU A 92 -1.18 -3.96 -11.06
C GLU A 92 0.12 -3.95 -10.28
N GLN A 93 0.23 -3.12 -9.24
CA GLN A 93 1.43 -3.00 -8.43
C GLN A 93 1.59 -4.17 -7.48
N VAL A 94 0.52 -4.60 -6.82
CA VAL A 94 0.53 -5.75 -5.91
C VAL A 94 0.89 -7.03 -6.66
N ARG A 95 0.25 -7.30 -7.80
CA ARG A 95 0.53 -8.51 -8.59
C ARG A 95 1.97 -8.63 -9.07
N LYS A 96 2.66 -7.50 -9.23
CA LYS A 96 4.08 -7.44 -9.63
C LYS A 96 5.02 -7.45 -8.42
N SER A 97 4.50 -7.29 -7.21
CA SER A 97 5.32 -7.22 -6.00
C SER A 97 5.89 -8.58 -5.63
N ARG A 98 7.10 -8.59 -5.05
CA ARG A 98 7.66 -9.81 -4.46
C ARG A 98 6.82 -10.30 -3.28
N TRP A 99 6.20 -9.37 -2.54
CA TRP A 99 5.32 -9.72 -1.43
C TRP A 99 4.21 -10.69 -1.87
N ASP A 100 3.53 -10.42 -2.99
CA ASP A 100 2.39 -11.23 -3.49
C ASP A 100 2.79 -12.65 -3.95
N THR A 101 4.08 -12.94 -4.10
CA THR A 101 4.58 -14.29 -4.42
C THR A 101 4.56 -15.24 -3.22
N ARG A 102 4.33 -14.74 -2.00
CA ARG A 102 4.33 -15.55 -0.78
C ARG A 102 2.97 -16.23 -0.60
N ALA A 103 2.98 -17.54 -0.31
CA ALA A 103 1.75 -18.32 -0.10
C ALA A 103 0.81 -17.74 0.98
N TRP A 104 1.36 -17.03 1.97
CA TRP A 104 0.61 -16.48 3.09
C TRP A 104 -0.15 -15.18 2.78
N THR A 105 0.14 -14.50 1.65
CA THR A 105 -0.49 -13.21 1.33
C THR A 105 -2.00 -13.30 1.18
N TYR A 106 -2.54 -14.45 0.77
CA TYR A 106 -3.98 -14.61 0.67
C TYR A 106 -4.67 -14.47 2.04
N GLN A 107 -4.14 -15.13 3.08
CA GLN A 107 -4.70 -15.02 4.43
C GLN A 107 -4.53 -13.62 4.99
N GLU A 108 -3.33 -13.06 4.81
CA GLU A 108 -2.99 -11.69 5.18
C GLU A 108 -4.03 -10.69 4.62
N GLN A 109 -4.30 -10.75 3.32
CA GLN A 109 -5.21 -9.84 2.64
C GLN A 109 -6.68 -10.09 3.00
N ARG A 110 -7.09 -11.37 3.03
CA ARG A 110 -8.51 -11.73 3.14
C ARG A 110 -9.08 -11.52 4.53
N LEU A 111 -8.25 -11.65 5.57
CA LEU A 111 -8.67 -11.57 6.97
C LEU A 111 -8.52 -10.16 7.55
N SER A 112 -7.57 -9.38 7.03
CA SER A 112 -7.36 -8.01 7.47
C SER A 112 -8.56 -7.12 7.15
N LYS A 113 -9.03 -6.37 8.15
CA LYS A 113 -10.20 -5.47 8.00
C LYS A 113 -9.85 -4.13 7.34
N ARG A 114 -8.60 -3.69 7.53
CA ARG A 114 -8.03 -2.45 7.02
C ARG A 114 -6.57 -2.70 6.67
N CYS A 115 -6.17 -2.26 5.49
CA CYS A 115 -4.85 -2.54 4.93
C CYS A 115 -4.21 -1.25 4.43
N LEU A 116 -2.94 -1.04 4.75
CA LEU A 116 -2.09 -0.05 4.10
C LEU A 116 -1.11 -0.77 3.18
N TYR A 117 -1.22 -0.53 1.88
CA TYR A 117 -0.28 -1.02 0.89
C TYR A 117 0.72 0.07 0.57
N PHE A 118 1.99 -0.16 0.89
CA PHE A 118 3.10 0.68 0.48
C PHE A 118 3.64 0.14 -0.84
N THR A 119 3.37 0.83 -1.93
CA THR A 119 3.89 0.49 -3.27
C THR A 119 5.03 1.42 -3.66
N MET A 120 5.64 1.17 -4.83
CA MET A 120 6.72 2.01 -5.36
C MET A 120 6.27 3.44 -5.72
N HIS A 121 4.97 3.67 -5.91
CA HIS A 121 4.47 4.95 -6.39
C HIS A 121 3.67 5.69 -5.31
N GLU A 122 2.85 4.97 -4.53
CA GLU A 122 2.00 5.60 -3.53
C GLU A 122 1.54 4.60 -2.45
N VAL A 123 0.85 5.13 -1.45
CA VAL A 123 0.18 4.32 -0.42
C VAL A 123 -1.30 4.21 -0.73
N PHE A 124 -1.81 2.97 -0.65
CA PHE A 124 -3.24 2.69 -0.71
C PHE A 124 -3.75 2.27 0.65
N PHE A 125 -4.87 2.87 1.06
CA PHE A 125 -5.68 2.41 2.17
C PHE A 125 -6.88 1.64 1.64
N VAL A 126 -7.02 0.37 2.02
CA VAL A 126 -8.15 -0.48 1.64
C VAL A 126 -8.89 -0.93 2.88
N CYS A 127 -10.21 -0.82 2.87
CA CYS A 127 -11.09 -1.45 3.85
C CYS A 127 -12.27 -2.13 3.14
N LYS A 128 -13.14 -2.80 3.91
CA LYS A 128 -14.28 -3.57 3.37
C LYS A 128 -15.26 -2.78 2.50
N VAL A 129 -15.29 -1.45 2.60
CA VAL A 129 -16.28 -0.59 1.93
C VAL A 129 -15.66 0.46 1.02
N SER A 130 -14.35 0.68 1.08
CA SER A 130 -13.72 1.76 0.33
C SER A 130 -12.24 1.50 0.14
N GLN A 131 -11.70 2.09 -0.92
CA GLN A 131 -10.28 2.23 -1.18
C GLN A 131 -9.95 3.71 -1.33
N ARG A 132 -8.86 4.15 -0.69
CA ARG A 132 -8.28 5.49 -0.82
C ARG A 132 -6.80 5.34 -1.21
N ARG A 133 -6.25 6.36 -1.86
CA ARG A 133 -4.85 6.40 -2.29
C ARG A 133 -4.29 7.81 -2.06
N GLU A 134 -2.97 7.94 -1.93
CA GLU A 134 -2.32 9.26 -1.79
C GLU A 134 -2.40 10.09 -3.07
N GLY A 135 -2.51 9.45 -4.23
CA GLY A 135 -2.65 10.10 -5.53
C GLY A 135 -3.92 10.96 -5.67
N TYR A 136 -4.17 11.44 -6.89
CA TYR A 136 -5.07 12.56 -7.16
C TYR A 136 -6.44 12.50 -6.48
N GLU A 137 -6.73 13.52 -5.68
CA GLU A 137 -8.08 13.96 -5.35
C GLU A 137 -8.61 14.72 -6.58
N LEU A 138 -9.17 13.99 -7.56
CA LEU A 138 -9.77 14.59 -8.77
C LEU A 138 -10.85 15.64 -8.44
N GLU A 139 -11.45 15.57 -7.25
CA GLU A 139 -12.43 16.52 -6.74
C GLU A 139 -11.82 17.87 -6.30
N ARG A 140 -10.54 17.91 -5.95
CA ARG A 140 -9.85 19.16 -5.54
C ARG A 140 -9.27 19.95 -6.70
N LEU A 141 -9.04 19.29 -7.83
CA LEU A 141 -8.76 19.98 -9.06
C LEU A 141 -10.09 20.56 -9.55
N LYS A 142 -10.33 21.84 -9.24
CA LYS A 142 -11.26 22.69 -10.00
C LYS A 142 -10.70 22.85 -11.43
N LEU A 143 -10.64 21.75 -12.16
CA LEU A 143 -10.38 21.77 -13.58
C LEU A 143 -11.73 22.10 -14.21
N ASP A 144 -11.81 23.25 -14.88
CA ASP A 144 -12.84 23.52 -15.88
C ASP A 144 -12.58 22.62 -17.12
N GLY A 145 -12.55 21.30 -16.91
CA GLY A 145 -12.05 20.32 -17.86
C GLY A 145 -12.75 18.97 -17.72
N ILE A 146 -12.95 18.30 -18.85
CA ILE A 146 -13.59 16.98 -18.90
C ILE A 146 -12.57 15.92 -18.52
N VAL A 147 -12.76 15.29 -17.35
CA VAL A 147 -12.01 14.08 -16.96
C VAL A 147 -12.55 12.91 -17.78
N ARG A 148 -11.73 12.37 -18.69
CA ARG A 148 -12.07 11.14 -19.42
C ARG A 148 -11.32 9.97 -18.80
N HIS A 149 -12.04 9.11 -18.10
CA HIS A 149 -11.49 7.82 -17.71
C HIS A 149 -11.35 6.94 -18.95
N GLY A 150 -10.23 6.21 -19.04
CA GLY A 150 -10.10 5.11 -20.00
C GLY A 150 -11.22 4.08 -19.80
N PRO A 151 -11.44 3.18 -20.78
CA PRO A 151 -12.55 2.23 -20.74
C PRO A 151 -12.54 1.44 -19.43
N PRO A 152 -13.72 1.22 -18.79
CA PRO A 152 -13.83 0.37 -17.62
C PRO A 152 -13.40 -1.06 -18.00
N ILE A 153 -12.55 -1.67 -17.17
CA ILE A 153 -12.15 -3.08 -17.28
C ILE A 153 -13.20 -3.94 -16.59
#